data_AF-A0A9X0Q1M0-F1
#
_entry.id   AF-A0A9X0Q1M0-F1
#
_cell.length_a   1.000
_cell.length_b   1.000
_cell.length_c   1.000
_cell.angle_alpha   90.00
_cell.angle_beta   90.00
_cell.angle_gamma   90.00
#
_symmetry.space_group_name_H-M   'P 1'
#
loop_
_entity.id
_entity.type
_entity.pdbx_description
1 polymer ?
#
loop_
_entity_poly.entity_id
_entity_poly.type
_entity_poly.pdbx_seq_one_letter_code
_entity_poly.pdbx_strand_id
1 'polypeptide(L)'
;LVNMALYVSPIVSGEVIRSRGGSTSEFTPGYVKPKHEVNPQMTLRRLPDEDPQNLADPAYRRRRIIMQNMRDEELAIAQVEEMQAVSAVLKGKYTMTG
;
A
#
# COMPACT_ATOMS: atom_id res chain seq x y z
N LEU A 1 -19.63 -26.82 -2.52
CA LEU A 1 -18.95 -25.53 -2.81
C LEU A 1 -19.64 -24.46 -1.99
N VAL A 2 -18.90 -23.68 -1.19
CA VAL A 2 -19.46 -22.58 -0.41
C VAL A 2 -19.72 -21.41 -1.37
N ASN A 3 -20.97 -20.96 -1.46
CA ASN A 3 -21.35 -19.83 -2.30
C ASN A 3 -20.94 -18.54 -1.58
N MET A 4 -19.81 -17.93 -1.98
CA MET A 4 -19.33 -16.68 -1.42
C MET A 4 -19.77 -15.52 -2.33
N ALA A 5 -20.50 -14.55 -1.76
CA ALA A 5 -20.88 -13.32 -2.43
C ALA A 5 -20.68 -12.13 -1.49
N LEU A 6 -20.20 -11.02 -2.05
CA LEU A 6 -20.01 -9.74 -1.36
C LEU A 6 -21.10 -8.77 -1.78
N TYR A 7 -21.59 -7.96 -0.84
CA TYR A 7 -22.47 -6.84 -1.15
C TYR A 7 -21.63 -5.58 -1.37
N VAL A 8 -21.62 -5.07 -2.60
CA VAL A 8 -20.82 -3.91 -3.00
C VAL A 8 -21.75 -2.73 -3.26
N SER A 9 -21.42 -1.54 -2.75
CA SER A 9 -22.18 -0.31 -2.96
C SER A 9 -21.25 0.85 -3.29
N PRO A 10 -21.62 1.72 -4.24
CA PRO A 10 -20.83 2.92 -4.54
C PRO A 10 -20.92 3.93 -3.40
N ILE A 11 -19.87 4.73 -3.26
CA ILE A 11 -19.79 5.86 -2.32
C ILE A 11 -19.74 7.16 -3.13
N VAL A 12 -20.58 8.13 -2.75
CA VAL A 12 -20.59 9.47 -3.34
C VAL A 12 -20.50 10.50 -2.22
N SER A 13 -19.50 11.38 -2.26
CA SER A 13 -19.27 12.42 -1.24
C SER A 13 -19.21 11.89 0.21
N GLY A 14 -18.71 10.66 0.40
CA GLY A 14 -18.60 10.01 1.71
C GLY A 14 -19.85 9.27 2.18
N GLU A 15 -20.96 9.33 1.43
CA GLU A 15 -22.19 8.60 1.74
C GLU A 15 -22.29 7.30 0.91
N VAL A 16 -22.72 6.22 1.56
CA VAL A 16 -22.91 4.91 0.90
C VAL A 16 -24.30 4.85 0.27
N ILE A 17 -24.36 4.74 -1.06
CA ILE A 17 -25.64 4.64 -1.79
C ILE A 17 -26.04 3.17 -1.92
N ARG A 18 -26.71 2.63 -0.91
CA ARG A 18 -27.17 1.22 -0.90
C ARG A 18 -28.19 0.88 -2.00
N SER A 19 -29.01 1.85 -2.40
CA SER A 19 -30.00 1.64 -3.49
C SER A 19 -29.35 1.33 -4.84
N ARG A 20 -28.07 1.66 -5.00
CA ARG A 20 -27.26 1.34 -6.18
C ARG A 20 -26.27 0.20 -5.94
N GLY A 21 -26.38 -0.48 -4.79
CA GLY A 21 -25.55 -1.63 -4.44
C GLY A 21 -26.14 -2.95 -4.90
N GLY A 22 -25.28 -3.98 -5.00
CA GLY A 22 -25.66 -5.32 -5.44
C GLY A 22 -24.78 -6.39 -4.83
N SER A 23 -25.28 -7.63 -4.82
CA SER A 23 -24.49 -8.82 -4.45
C SER A 23 -23.72 -9.32 -5.66
N THR A 24 -22.41 -9.50 -5.52
CA THR A 24 -21.51 -10.00 -6.57
C THR A 24 -20.52 -11.00 -5.99
N SER A 25 -20.19 -12.04 -6.75
CA SER A 25 -19.10 -12.98 -6.44
C SER A 25 -17.76 -12.53 -7.01
N GLU A 26 -17.76 -11.52 -7.88
CA GLU A 26 -16.57 -10.96 -8.54
C GLU A 26 -16.42 -9.48 -8.15
N PHE A 27 -15.20 -9.05 -7.82
CA PHE A 27 -14.91 -7.65 -7.50
C PHE A 27 -13.56 -7.24 -8.08
N THR A 28 -13.45 -5.99 -8.52
CA THR A 28 -12.20 -5.41 -9.02
C THR A 28 -11.41 -4.84 -7.83
N PRO A 29 -10.17 -5.27 -7.58
CA PRO A 29 -9.35 -4.73 -6.50
C PRO A 29 -8.87 -3.30 -6.79
N GLY A 30 -8.65 -2.52 -5.72
CA GLY A 30 -8.00 -1.20 -5.85
C GLY A 30 -6.52 -1.34 -6.21
N TYR A 31 -6.03 -0.51 -7.13
CA TYR A 31 -4.64 -0.53 -7.57
C TYR A 31 -3.79 0.47 -6.77
N VAL A 32 -2.80 -0.02 -6.02
CA VAL A 32 -1.91 0.80 -5.18
C VAL A 32 -0.51 0.81 -5.80
N LYS A 33 -0.03 1.99 -6.21
CA LYS A 33 1.29 2.19 -6.83
C LYS A 33 2.04 3.37 -6.20
N PRO A 34 2.60 3.20 -5.00
CA PRO A 34 3.46 4.21 -4.39
C PRO A 34 4.71 4.42 -5.26
N LYS A 35 5.28 5.62 -5.20
CA LYS A 35 6.49 5.97 -5.94
C LYS A 35 7.33 6.96 -5.13
N HIS A 36 8.65 6.81 -5.20
CA HIS A 36 9.59 7.73 -4.56
C HIS A 36 10.65 8.22 -5.54
N GLU A 37 11.07 9.47 -5.37
CA GLU A 37 12.20 10.01 -6.12
C GLU A 37 13.52 9.46 -5.57
N VAL A 38 14.47 9.18 -6.47
CA VAL A 38 15.83 8.78 -6.09
C VAL A 38 16.71 10.03 -6.09
N ASN A 39 16.70 10.78 -4.97
CA ASN A 39 17.51 11.99 -4.81
C ASN A 39 18.86 11.70 -4.13
N PRO A 40 20.02 11.89 -4.80
CA PRO A 40 21.34 11.63 -4.21
C PRO A 40 21.67 12.43 -2.94
N GLN A 41 21.04 13.59 -2.76
CA GLN A 41 21.23 14.48 -1.61
C GLN A 41 20.40 14.08 -0.38
N MET A 42 19.51 13.08 -0.51
CA MET A 42 18.71 12.64 0.63
C MET A 42 19.57 12.03 1.74
N THR A 43 19.13 12.24 2.98
CA THR A 43 19.74 11.63 4.15
C THR A 43 19.31 10.17 4.25
N LEU A 44 20.29 9.27 4.30
CA LEU A 44 20.06 7.82 4.40
C LEU A 44 20.20 7.39 5.85
N ARG A 45 19.28 6.52 6.31
CA ARG A 45 19.46 5.81 7.58
C ARG A 45 20.53 4.74 7.38
N ARG A 46 21.51 4.69 8.29
CA ARG A 46 22.58 3.67 8.27
C ARG A 46 22.02 2.31 8.65
N LEU A 47 22.51 1.27 7.98
CA LEU A 47 22.24 -0.10 8.39
C LEU A 47 23.14 -0.47 9.57
N PRO A 48 22.71 -1.42 10.43
CA PRO A 48 23.61 -2.06 11.38
C PRO A 48 24.84 -2.62 10.66
N ASP A 49 26.02 -2.44 11.26
CA ASP A 49 27.32 -2.92 10.74
C ASP A 49 27.72 -2.42 9.35
N GLU A 50 27.13 -1.30 8.90
CA GLU A 50 27.52 -0.65 7.65
C GLU A 50 28.80 0.18 7.82
N ASP A 51 29.81 -0.05 6.99
CA ASP A 51 30.98 0.82 6.90
C ASP A 51 30.58 2.24 6.40
N PRO A 52 30.78 3.30 7.22
CA PRO A 52 30.45 4.67 6.84
C PRO A 52 31.14 5.18 5.57
N GLN A 53 32.29 4.60 5.19
CA GLN A 53 33.04 5.05 4.01
C GLN A 53 32.37 4.65 2.70
N ASN A 54 31.62 3.54 2.68
CA ASN A 54 30.90 3.09 1.49
C ASN A 54 29.81 4.08 1.03
N LEU A 55 29.28 4.89 1.95
CA LEU A 55 28.32 5.96 1.63
C LEU A 55 28.94 7.14 0.88
N ALA A 56 30.26 7.20 0.69
CA ALA A 56 30.91 8.20 -0.16
C ALA A 56 30.81 7.83 -1.66
N ASP A 57 30.72 6.54 -2.01
CA ASP A 57 30.57 6.08 -3.39
C ASP A 57 29.15 6.42 -3.93
N PRO A 58 29.02 7.25 -4.98
CA PRO A 58 27.73 7.59 -5.57
C PRO A 58 26.94 6.36 -6.06
N ALA A 59 27.60 5.32 -6.55
CA ALA A 59 26.93 4.12 -7.04
C ALA A 59 26.35 3.28 -5.90
N TYR A 60 27.09 3.12 -4.80
CA TYR A 60 26.58 2.51 -3.58
C TYR A 60 25.41 3.30 -2.98
N ARG A 61 25.55 4.63 -2.86
CA ARG A 61 24.48 5.52 -2.36
C ARG A 61 23.19 5.37 -3.16
N ARG A 62 23.26 5.40 -4.49
CA ARG A 62 22.08 5.27 -5.35
C ARG A 62 21.36 3.94 -5.14
N ARG A 63 22.11 2.82 -5.07
CA ARG A 63 21.55 1.50 -4.76
C ARG A 63 20.86 1.47 -3.41
N ARG A 64 21.43 2.16 -2.42
CA ARG A 64 20.86 2.24 -1.07
C ARG A 64 19.57 3.03 -0.99
N ILE A 65 19.46 4.12 -1.73
CA ILE A 65 18.22 4.89 -1.84
C ILE A 65 17.13 4.03 -2.47
N ILE A 66 17.45 3.33 -3.57
CA ILE A 66 16.48 2.45 -4.25
C ILE A 66 16.01 1.34 -3.30
N MET A 67 16.93 0.70 -2.57
CA MET A 67 16.58 -0.34 -1.59
C MET A 67 15.68 0.19 -0.46
N GLN A 68 15.94 1.41 0.02
CA GLN A 68 15.10 2.03 1.04
C GLN A 68 13.70 2.32 0.49
N ASN A 69 13.63 2.96 -0.68
CA ASN A 69 12.36 3.29 -1.33
C ASN A 69 11.52 2.04 -1.61
N MET A 70 12.12 0.95 -2.10
CA MET A 70 11.40 -0.31 -2.33
C MET A 70 10.81 -0.89 -1.05
N ARG A 71 11.54 -0.83 0.07
CA ARG A 71 11.02 -1.29 1.37
C ARG A 71 9.87 -0.40 1.87
N ASP A 72 9.99 0.90 1.71
CA ASP A 72 8.95 1.84 2.10
C ASP A 72 7.68 1.66 1.24
N GLU A 73 7.86 1.34 -0.06
CA GLU A 73 6.78 1.00 -0.99
C GLU A 73 6.09 -0.31 -0.61
N GLU A 74 6.84 -1.37 -0.29
CA GLU A 74 6.29 -2.64 0.22
C GLU A 74 5.51 -2.44 1.53
N LEU A 75 6.07 -1.66 2.47
CA LEU A 75 5.42 -1.37 3.74
C LEU A 75 4.12 -0.59 3.53
N ALA A 76 4.10 0.39 2.62
CA ALA A 76 2.90 1.16 2.32
C ALA A 76 1.78 0.27 1.76
N ILE A 77 2.11 -0.69 0.89
CA ILE A 77 1.15 -1.65 0.35
C ILE A 77 0.59 -2.53 1.48
N ALA A 78 1.48 -3.11 2.31
CA ALA A 78 1.07 -3.95 3.43
C ALA A 78 0.19 -3.20 4.45
N GLN A 79 0.45 -1.92 4.70
CA GLN A 79 -0.37 -1.09 5.59
C GLN A 79 -1.78 -0.85 5.04
N VAL A 80 -1.92 -0.70 3.72
CA VAL A 80 -3.24 -0.57 3.09
C VAL A 80 -4.01 -1.89 3.19
N GLU A 81 -3.36 -3.01 2.90
CA GLU A 81 -3.95 -4.35 3.04
C GLU A 81 -4.39 -4.62 4.49
N GLU A 82 -3.55 -4.29 5.46
CA GLU A 82 -3.87 -4.44 6.88
C GLU A 82 -5.06 -3.56 7.30
N MET A 83 -5.12 -2.31 6.82
CA MET A 83 -6.26 -1.43 7.10
C MET A 83 -7.57 -2.01 6.53
N GLN A 84 -7.52 -2.59 5.33
CA GLN A 84 -8.66 -3.27 4.72
C GLN A 84 -9.08 -4.50 5.54
N ALA A 85 -8.12 -5.34 5.94
CA ALA A 85 -8.36 -6.53 6.75
C ALA A 85 -8.97 -6.17 8.12
N VAL A 86 -8.37 -5.24 8.86
CA VAL A 86 -8.86 -4.77 10.16
C VAL A 86 -10.26 -4.18 10.03
N SER A 87 -10.51 -3.37 9.00
CA SER A 87 -11.84 -2.80 8.75
C SER A 87 -12.87 -3.89 8.44
N ALA A 88 -12.51 -4.88 7.63
CA ALA A 88 -13.37 -6.01 7.31
C ALA A 88 -13.73 -6.83 8.55
N VAL A 89 -12.76 -7.14 9.42
CA VAL A 89 -12.99 -7.92 10.65
C VAL A 89 -13.81 -7.14 11.67
N LEU A 90 -13.46 -5.88 11.94
CA LEU A 90 -14.10 -5.10 13.01
C LEU A 90 -15.48 -4.55 12.63
N LYS A 91 -15.67 -4.16 11.36
CA LYS A 91 -16.88 -3.46 10.91
C LYS A 91 -17.73 -4.29 9.95
N GLY A 92 -17.25 -5.47 9.55
CA GLY A 92 -17.89 -6.29 8.51
C GLY A 92 -17.86 -5.67 7.11
N LYS A 93 -17.12 -4.56 6.93
CA LYS A 93 -17.03 -3.80 5.67
C LYS A 93 -15.76 -2.96 5.64
N TYR A 94 -15.26 -2.69 4.45
CA TYR A 94 -14.21 -1.71 4.20
C TYR A 94 -14.53 -0.93 2.92
N THR A 95 -13.90 0.22 2.77
CA THR A 95 -14.00 1.03 1.55
C THR A 95 -12.78 0.76 0.70
N MET A 96 -13.00 0.42 -0.57
CA MET A 96 -11.91 0.26 -1.53
C MET A 96 -11.78 1.51 -2.41
N THR A 97 -10.53 1.91 -2.66
CA THR A 97 -10.14 3.04 -3.50
C THR A 97 -8.94 2.63 -4.34
N GLY A 98 -8.88 3.07 -5.60
CA GLY A 98 -7.78 2.76 -6.51
C GLY A 98 -8.20 2.96 -7.96
#